data_AF-A0A6M0ST71-F1
#
_entry.id   AF-A0A6M0ST71-F1
#
_cell.length_a   1.000
_cell.length_b   1.000
_cell.length_c   1.000
_cell.angle_alpha   90.00
_cell.angle_beta   90.00
_cell.angle_gamma   90.00
#
_symmetry.space_group_name_H-M   'P 1'
#
loop_
_entity.id
_entity.type
_entity.pdbx_description
1 polymer ?
#
loop_
_entity_poly.entity_id
_entity_poly.type
_entity_poly.pdbx_seq_one_letter_code
_entity_poly.pdbx_strand_id
1 'polypeptide(L)'
;MLEALLKKLGIAEDVIQKVIKGMSEEKIYTTKEENIEDRYSKLKGQKEDLETQLSTANTTIKDLKKNNGGNETLQKTIKNHEATIETLKKDSEAKIRNLTLDGAIEKALVGAKARHSDLLSSKIDREKLLISEDGKVSGLDEQLKSLKDGYKDLFESTVSGTTPENNESSSSGITKEQFNKMGYKERVDLYNTNKDLYTQLSNQE
;
A
#
# COMPACT_ATOMS: atom_id res chain seq x y z
N MET A 1 -2.73 3.02 7.82
CA MET A 1 -2.72 2.41 9.18
C MET A 1 -2.60 3.46 10.29
N LEU A 2 -1.67 4.41 10.19
CA LEU A 2 -1.48 5.47 11.21
C LEU A 2 -2.74 6.33 11.42
N GLU A 3 -3.33 6.85 10.34
CA GLU A 3 -4.53 7.69 10.40
C GLU A 3 -5.69 6.98 11.14
N ALA A 4 -5.94 5.71 10.82
CA ALA A 4 -6.98 4.90 11.47
C ALA A 4 -6.69 4.65 12.97
N LEU A 5 -5.42 4.48 13.36
CA LEU A 5 -5.01 4.38 14.76
C LEU A 5 -5.28 5.69 15.51
N LEU A 6 -4.89 6.83 14.92
CA LEU A 6 -5.05 8.14 15.53
C LEU A 6 -6.53 8.53 15.69
N LYS A 7 -7.39 8.17 14.73
CA LYS A 7 -8.86 8.32 14.86
C LYS A 7 -9.42 7.45 15.98
N LYS A 8 -8.93 6.20 16.10
CA LYS A 8 -9.36 5.27 17.17
C LYS A 8 -8.94 5.75 18.57
N LEU A 9 -7.85 6.53 18.66
CA LEU A 9 -7.40 7.17 19.90
C LEU A 9 -8.16 8.46 20.23
N GLY A 10 -9.14 8.86 19.41
CA GLY A 10 -9.98 10.03 19.66
C GLY A 10 -9.33 11.37 19.30
N ILE A 11 -8.30 11.36 18.46
CA ILE A 11 -7.64 12.59 17.98
C ILE A 11 -8.50 13.24 16.90
N ALA A 12 -8.63 14.57 16.95
CA ALA A 12 -9.38 15.34 15.97
C ALA A 12 -8.73 15.27 14.57
N GLU A 13 -9.56 15.16 13.54
CA GLU A 13 -9.16 14.96 12.13
C GLU A 13 -8.17 16.03 11.64
N ASP A 14 -8.37 17.29 12.03
CA ASP A 14 -7.50 18.41 11.64
C ASP A 14 -6.09 18.29 12.22
N VAL A 15 -5.96 17.75 13.43
CA VAL A 15 -4.68 17.46 14.08
C VAL A 15 -4.01 16.25 13.41
N ILE A 16 -4.78 15.23 13.05
CA ILE A 16 -4.26 14.06 12.33
C ILE A 16 -3.64 14.48 11.00
N GLN A 17 -4.32 15.34 10.23
CA GLN A 17 -3.79 15.84 8.95
C GLN A 17 -2.50 16.66 9.14
N LYS A 18 -2.43 17.50 10.18
CA LYS A 18 -1.20 18.25 10.50
C LYS A 18 -0.04 17.32 10.89
N VAL A 19 -0.30 16.29 11.68
CA VAL A 19 0.71 15.30 12.10
C VAL A 19 1.20 14.51 10.89
N ILE A 20 0.31 14.00 10.04
CA ILE A 20 0.70 13.26 8.83
C ILE A 20 1.54 14.15 7.90
N LYS A 21 1.14 15.40 7.71
CA LYS A 21 1.88 16.36 6.90
C LYS A 21 3.28 16.66 7.48
N GLY A 22 3.37 16.93 8.78
CA GLY A 22 4.65 17.18 9.45
C GLY A 22 5.57 15.95 9.43
N MET A 23 5.02 14.74 9.50
CA MET A 23 5.78 13.51 9.34
C MET A 23 6.37 13.36 7.93
N SER A 24 5.63 13.78 6.89
CA SER A 24 6.16 13.83 5.52
C SER A 24 7.24 14.89 5.34
N GLU A 25 7.10 16.05 5.97
CA GLU A 25 8.07 17.17 5.90
C GLU A 25 9.37 16.82 6.65
N GLU A 26 9.26 16.20 7.82
CA GLU A 26 10.39 15.79 8.68
C GLU A 26 10.94 14.39 8.33
N LYS A 27 10.44 13.77 7.26
CA LYS A 27 10.88 12.44 6.79
C LYS A 27 10.78 11.35 7.86
N ILE A 28 9.73 11.39 8.68
CA ILE A 28 9.44 10.40 9.73
C ILE A 28 8.44 9.39 9.18
N TYR A 29 8.89 8.16 8.94
CA TYR A 29 8.09 7.15 8.25
C TYR A 29 7.58 6.06 9.20
N THR A 30 6.31 5.66 9.02
CA THR A 30 5.63 4.70 9.90
C THR A 30 5.70 3.24 9.45
N THR A 31 6.22 2.99 8.26
CA THR A 31 6.38 1.64 7.74
C THR A 31 7.79 1.44 7.19
N LYS A 32 8.31 0.21 7.29
CA LYS A 32 9.57 -0.21 6.64
C LYS A 32 9.43 -0.27 5.09
N GLU A 33 8.22 -0.13 4.57
CA GLU A 33 7.83 -0.31 3.16
C GLU A 33 8.12 0.92 2.28
N GLU A 34 8.09 2.14 2.83
CA GLU A 34 8.31 3.38 2.07
C GLU A 34 9.79 3.79 1.90
N ASN A 35 10.73 2.91 2.22
CA ASN A 35 12.10 3.06 1.72
C ASN A 35 12.24 2.61 0.25
N ILE A 36 11.15 2.39 -0.50
CA ILE A 36 11.21 1.99 -1.91
C ILE A 36 11.87 3.07 -2.78
N GLU A 37 11.56 4.36 -2.58
CA GLU A 37 12.20 5.43 -3.35
C GLU A 37 13.69 5.56 -3.00
N ASP A 38 14.04 5.49 -1.72
CA ASP A 38 15.43 5.47 -1.26
C ASP A 38 16.17 4.21 -1.73
N ARG A 39 15.54 3.04 -1.68
CA ARG A 39 16.10 1.78 -2.22
C ARG A 39 16.24 1.86 -3.72
N TYR A 40 15.27 2.40 -4.44
CA TYR A 40 15.33 2.56 -5.89
C TYR A 40 16.42 3.56 -6.29
N SER A 41 16.49 4.71 -5.63
CA SER A 41 17.54 5.70 -5.82
C SER A 41 18.92 5.12 -5.54
N LYS A 42 19.06 4.36 -4.44
CA LYS A 42 20.30 3.65 -4.09
C LYS A 42 20.65 2.55 -5.10
N LEU A 43 19.67 1.79 -5.56
CA LEU A 43 19.86 0.72 -6.56
C LEU A 43 20.22 1.31 -7.93
N LYS A 44 19.61 2.44 -8.30
CA LYS A 44 19.92 3.21 -9.50
C LYS A 44 21.35 3.77 -9.43
N GLY A 45 21.73 4.37 -8.31
CA GLY A 45 23.11 4.83 -8.09
C GLY A 45 24.12 3.68 -8.13
N GLN A 46 23.79 2.53 -7.54
CA GLN A 46 24.62 1.31 -7.65
C GLN A 46 24.72 0.79 -9.08
N LYS A 47 23.64 0.89 -9.86
CA LYS A 47 23.64 0.51 -11.29
C LYS A 47 24.55 1.44 -12.10
N GLU A 48 24.43 2.76 -11.92
CA GLU A 48 25.24 3.76 -12.63
C GLU A 48 26.74 3.61 -12.27
N ASP A 49 27.06 3.36 -11.00
CA ASP A 49 28.43 3.06 -10.55
C ASP A 49 28.96 1.77 -11.17
N LEU A 50 28.15 0.69 -11.17
CA LEU A 50 28.50 -0.57 -11.82
C LEU A 50 28.72 -0.40 -13.33
N GLU A 51 27.85 0.33 -14.03
CA GLU A 51 28.01 0.63 -15.46
C GLU A 51 29.31 1.39 -15.74
N THR A 52 29.66 2.35 -14.88
CA THR A 52 30.91 3.12 -14.97
C THR A 52 32.14 2.24 -14.75
N GLN A 53 32.11 1.38 -13.73
CA GLN A 53 33.20 0.42 -13.46
C GLN A 53 33.35 -0.58 -14.62
N LEU A 54 32.24 -1.03 -15.18
CA LEU A 54 32.20 -1.99 -16.29
C LEU A 54 32.73 -1.37 -17.59
N SER A 55 32.42 -0.10 -17.85
CA SER A 55 33.01 0.69 -18.94
C SER A 55 34.53 0.88 -18.76
N THR A 56 34.96 1.19 -17.55
CA THR A 56 36.39 1.35 -17.21
C THR A 56 37.14 0.02 -17.36
N ALA A 57 36.57 -1.08 -16.90
CA ALA A 57 37.12 -2.42 -17.04
C ALA A 57 37.25 -2.82 -18.52
N ASN A 58 36.22 -2.58 -19.33
CA ASN A 58 36.27 -2.83 -20.78
C ASN A 58 37.36 -2.00 -21.48
N THR A 59 37.52 -0.73 -21.11
CA THR A 59 38.58 0.12 -21.66
C THR A 59 39.97 -0.41 -21.27
N THR A 60 40.17 -0.75 -20.00
CA THR A 60 41.42 -1.32 -19.49
C THR A 60 41.75 -2.64 -20.18
N ILE A 61 40.75 -3.49 -20.39
CA ILE A 61 40.90 -4.75 -21.13
C ILE A 61 41.36 -4.49 -22.56
N LYS A 62 40.76 -3.51 -23.24
CA LYS A 62 41.11 -3.15 -24.62
C LYS A 62 42.55 -2.64 -24.71
N ASP A 63 42.99 -1.84 -23.75
CA ASP A 63 44.36 -1.33 -23.66
C ASP A 63 45.37 -2.44 -23.34
N LEU A 64 45.05 -3.34 -22.41
CA LEU A 64 45.86 -4.53 -22.16
C LEU A 64 45.96 -5.42 -23.40
N LYS A 65 44.86 -5.56 -24.17
CA LYS A 65 44.84 -6.34 -25.41
C LYS A 65 45.77 -5.75 -26.47
N LYS A 66 45.80 -4.41 -26.56
CA LYS A 66 46.68 -3.65 -27.45
C LYS A 66 48.15 -3.75 -27.02
N ASN A 67 48.41 -3.67 -25.72
CA ASN A 67 49.77 -3.67 -25.17
C ASN A 67 50.39 -5.08 -25.06
N ASN A 68 49.56 -6.14 -25.03
CA ASN A 68 50.00 -7.54 -24.91
C ASN A 68 49.62 -8.41 -26.13
N GLY A 69 49.58 -7.84 -27.33
CA GLY A 69 49.24 -8.56 -28.58
C GLY A 69 50.07 -9.83 -28.86
N GLY A 70 51.28 -9.96 -28.31
CA GLY A 70 52.14 -11.14 -28.46
C GLY A 70 52.05 -12.18 -27.34
N ASN A 71 51.26 -11.95 -26.28
CA ASN A 71 51.15 -12.86 -25.14
C ASN A 71 49.79 -13.57 -25.17
N GLU A 72 49.75 -14.77 -25.77
CA GLU A 72 48.55 -15.58 -25.95
C GLU A 72 47.80 -15.85 -24.63
N THR A 73 48.51 -16.05 -23.53
CA THR A 73 47.94 -16.26 -22.20
C THR A 73 47.14 -15.03 -21.74
N LEU A 74 47.70 -13.83 -21.91
CA LEU A 74 47.02 -12.58 -21.57
C LEU A 74 45.83 -12.29 -22.49
N GLN A 75 45.93 -12.59 -23.79
CA GLN A 75 44.80 -12.47 -24.72
C GLN A 75 43.63 -13.40 -24.35
N LYS A 76 43.93 -14.61 -23.87
CA LYS A 76 42.91 -15.57 -23.42
C LYS A 76 42.24 -15.12 -22.13
N THR A 77 43.01 -14.60 -21.17
CA THR A 77 42.47 -14.00 -19.93
C THR A 77 41.58 -12.79 -20.22
N ILE A 78 41.98 -11.93 -21.15
CA ILE A 78 41.19 -10.80 -21.61
C ILE A 78 39.84 -11.26 -22.18
N LYS A 79 39.83 -12.23 -23.10
CA LYS A 79 38.57 -12.75 -23.66
C LYS A 79 37.67 -13.37 -22.60
N ASN A 80 38.25 -14.09 -21.64
CA ASN A 80 37.49 -14.65 -20.52
C ASN A 80 36.86 -13.53 -19.67
N HIS A 81 37.60 -12.46 -19.36
CA HIS A 81 37.07 -11.33 -18.63
C HIS A 81 35.99 -10.57 -19.41
N GLU A 82 36.16 -10.35 -20.72
CA GLU A 82 35.12 -9.78 -21.59
C GLU A 82 33.82 -10.60 -21.49
N ALA A 83 33.91 -11.93 -21.59
CA ALA A 83 32.75 -12.83 -21.49
C ALA A 83 32.12 -12.83 -20.08
N THR A 84 32.94 -12.81 -19.02
CA THR A 84 32.45 -12.73 -17.64
C THR A 84 31.73 -11.41 -17.38
N ILE A 85 32.29 -10.30 -17.87
CA ILE A 85 31.67 -8.97 -17.78
C ILE A 85 30.34 -8.92 -18.51
N GLU A 86 30.27 -9.47 -19.72
CA GLU A 86 29.03 -9.50 -20.49
C GLU A 86 27.94 -10.35 -19.79
N THR A 87 28.35 -11.46 -19.17
CA THR A 87 27.46 -12.30 -18.37
C THR A 87 26.97 -11.56 -17.13
N LEU A 88 27.87 -10.93 -16.37
CA LEU A 88 27.52 -10.11 -15.20
C LEU A 88 26.58 -8.96 -15.56
N LYS A 89 26.78 -8.33 -16.72
CA LYS A 89 25.89 -7.26 -17.19
C LYS A 89 24.49 -7.79 -17.42
N LYS A 90 24.34 -8.89 -18.17
CA LYS A 90 23.05 -9.53 -18.44
C LYS A 90 22.36 -10.01 -17.15
N ASP A 91 23.11 -10.64 -16.25
CA ASP A 91 22.58 -11.12 -14.96
C ASP A 91 22.15 -9.95 -14.07
N SER A 92 22.92 -8.87 -14.03
CA SER A 92 22.57 -7.65 -13.27
C SER A 92 21.33 -6.99 -13.85
N GLU A 93 21.25 -6.80 -15.17
CA GLU A 93 20.08 -6.26 -15.86
C GLU A 93 18.83 -7.12 -15.60
N ALA A 94 18.95 -8.45 -15.69
CA ALA A 94 17.86 -9.38 -15.40
C ALA A 94 17.44 -9.32 -13.92
N LYS A 95 18.40 -9.24 -13.00
CA LYS A 95 18.12 -9.18 -11.56
C LYS A 95 17.47 -7.86 -11.16
N ILE A 96 17.93 -6.75 -11.70
CA ILE A 96 17.31 -5.42 -11.52
C ILE A 96 15.90 -5.44 -12.09
N ARG A 97 15.72 -5.96 -13.32
CA ARG A 97 14.41 -6.10 -13.96
C ARG A 97 13.46 -6.91 -13.07
N ASN A 98 13.88 -8.08 -12.60
CA ASN A 98 13.06 -8.94 -11.75
C ASN A 98 12.72 -8.27 -10.41
N LEU A 99 13.68 -7.64 -9.74
CA LEU A 99 13.44 -6.91 -8.50
C LEU A 99 12.43 -5.77 -8.67
N THR A 100 12.55 -5.00 -9.76
CA THR A 100 11.61 -3.92 -10.08
C THR A 100 10.22 -4.47 -10.37
N LEU A 101 10.11 -5.56 -11.13
CA LEU A 101 8.83 -6.21 -11.40
C LEU A 101 8.21 -6.79 -10.14
N ASP A 102 8.97 -7.52 -9.33
CA ASP A 102 8.50 -8.12 -8.07
C ASP A 102 7.92 -7.04 -7.15
N GLY A 103 8.67 -5.95 -6.93
CA GLY A 103 8.21 -4.84 -6.08
C GLY A 103 6.97 -4.13 -6.64
N ALA A 104 6.89 -3.92 -7.96
CA ALA A 104 5.73 -3.31 -8.59
C ALA A 104 4.49 -4.21 -8.51
N ILE A 105 4.65 -5.51 -8.79
CA ILE A 105 3.59 -6.52 -8.73
C ILE A 105 3.05 -6.63 -7.31
N GLU A 106 3.94 -6.73 -6.32
CA GLU A 106 3.54 -6.86 -4.93
C GLU A 106 2.80 -5.61 -4.44
N LYS A 107 3.32 -4.42 -4.75
CA LYS A 107 2.65 -3.14 -4.44
C LYS A 107 1.26 -3.05 -5.09
N ALA A 108 1.13 -3.47 -6.34
CA ALA A 108 -0.13 -3.47 -7.06
C ALA A 108 -1.15 -4.45 -6.45
N LEU A 109 -0.72 -5.65 -6.08
CA LEU A 109 -1.55 -6.68 -5.44
C LEU A 109 -1.99 -6.27 -4.03
N VAL A 110 -1.08 -5.71 -3.23
CA VAL A 110 -1.40 -5.17 -1.90
C VAL A 110 -2.38 -4.00 -2.01
N GLY A 111 -2.13 -3.05 -2.91
CA GLY A 111 -3.06 -1.94 -3.19
C GLY A 111 -4.43 -2.42 -3.68
N ALA A 112 -4.46 -3.56 -4.37
CA ALA A 112 -5.67 -4.24 -4.79
C ALA A 112 -6.40 -5.01 -3.68
N LYS A 113 -5.84 -5.09 -2.47
CA LYS A 113 -6.31 -5.92 -1.35
C LYS A 113 -6.40 -7.41 -1.71
N ALA A 114 -5.37 -7.91 -2.40
CA ALA A 114 -5.20 -9.33 -2.63
C ALA A 114 -5.04 -10.09 -1.31
N ARG A 115 -5.79 -11.18 -1.11
CA ARG A 115 -5.68 -12.06 0.08
C ARG A 115 -4.40 -12.91 0.07
N HIS A 116 -3.92 -13.26 -1.12
CA HIS A 116 -2.70 -14.07 -1.33
C HIS A 116 -1.83 -13.47 -2.43
N SER A 117 -1.18 -12.35 -2.12
CA SER A 117 -0.32 -11.60 -3.04
C SER A 117 0.75 -12.48 -3.69
N ASP A 118 1.40 -13.37 -2.93
CA ASP A 118 2.44 -14.26 -3.46
C ASP A 118 1.92 -15.20 -4.55
N LEU A 119 0.76 -15.83 -4.32
CA LEU A 119 0.14 -16.73 -5.29
C LEU A 119 -0.35 -15.97 -6.52
N LEU A 120 -0.94 -14.80 -6.33
CA LEU A 120 -1.46 -13.97 -7.41
C LEU A 120 -0.32 -13.35 -8.25
N SER A 121 0.85 -13.10 -7.65
CA SER A 121 2.03 -12.62 -8.36
C SER A 121 2.49 -13.58 -9.46
N SER A 122 2.31 -14.90 -9.26
CA SER A 122 2.66 -15.93 -10.24
C SER A 122 1.74 -15.96 -11.48
N LYS A 123 0.56 -15.33 -11.39
CA LYS A 123 -0.39 -15.23 -12.51
C LYS A 123 -0.14 -14.00 -13.38
N ILE A 124 0.73 -13.11 -12.96
CA ILE A 124 1.11 -11.93 -13.73
C ILE A 124 2.18 -12.33 -14.75
N ASP A 125 1.93 -11.99 -16.01
CA ASP A 125 2.82 -12.26 -17.13
C ASP A 125 3.90 -11.17 -17.18
N ARG A 126 5.02 -11.48 -16.52
CA ARG A 126 6.22 -10.64 -16.38
C ARG A 126 6.86 -10.25 -17.72
N GLU A 127 6.70 -11.07 -18.75
CA GLU A 127 7.30 -10.83 -20.07
C GLU A 127 6.56 -9.74 -20.84
N LYS A 128 5.27 -9.55 -20.56
CA LYS A 128 4.47 -8.46 -21.14
C LYS A 128 4.59 -7.14 -20.37
N LEU A 129 5.32 -7.11 -19.26
CA LEU A 129 5.51 -5.91 -18.46
C LEU A 129 6.70 -5.08 -18.96
N LEU A 130 6.43 -3.81 -19.23
CA LEU A 130 7.42 -2.84 -19.68
C LEU A 130 7.84 -1.96 -18.50
N ILE A 131 9.15 -1.93 -18.22
CA ILE A 131 9.72 -1.03 -17.22
C ILE A 131 10.14 0.24 -17.93
N SER A 132 9.54 1.36 -17.54
CA SER A 132 9.90 2.70 -18.02
C SER A 132 11.19 3.16 -17.33
N GLU A 133 11.91 4.13 -17.89
CA GLU A 133 13.15 4.68 -17.28
C GLU A 133 12.92 5.20 -15.84
N ASP A 134 11.69 5.64 -15.55
CA ASP A 134 11.25 6.13 -14.25
C ASP A 134 11.01 5.02 -13.21
N GLY A 135 11.18 3.74 -13.60
CA GLY A 135 10.87 2.58 -12.76
C GLY A 135 9.39 2.21 -12.71
N LYS A 136 8.53 2.91 -13.47
CA LYS A 136 7.11 2.57 -13.61
C LYS A 136 6.91 1.37 -14.51
N VAL A 137 6.15 0.39 -14.03
CA VAL A 137 5.80 -0.83 -14.76
C VAL A 137 4.46 -0.65 -15.47
N SER A 138 4.50 -0.59 -16.80
CA SER A 138 3.31 -0.47 -17.66
C SER A 138 2.75 -1.85 -18.00
N GLY A 139 1.43 -1.94 -18.19
CA GLY A 139 0.70 -3.20 -18.47
C GLY A 139 0.30 -3.99 -17.21
N LEU A 140 0.79 -3.60 -16.04
CA LEU A 140 0.47 -4.24 -14.77
C LEU A 140 -0.99 -4.02 -14.35
N ASP A 141 -1.50 -2.79 -14.54
CA ASP A 141 -2.88 -2.44 -14.17
C ASP A 141 -3.93 -3.23 -14.97
N GLU A 142 -3.67 -3.46 -16.26
CA GLU A 142 -4.55 -4.25 -17.14
C GLU A 142 -4.61 -5.71 -16.69
N GLN A 143 -3.44 -6.31 -16.43
CA GLN A 143 -3.36 -7.67 -15.93
C GLN A 143 -4.00 -7.80 -14.55
N LEU A 144 -3.80 -6.83 -13.66
CA LEU A 144 -4.41 -6.79 -12.33
C LEU A 144 -5.94 -6.70 -12.40
N LYS A 145 -6.48 -5.92 -13.33
CA LYS A 145 -7.92 -5.80 -13.55
C LYS A 145 -8.51 -7.12 -14.06
N SER A 146 -7.86 -7.75 -15.05
CA SER A 146 -8.26 -9.07 -15.53
C SER A 146 -8.16 -10.14 -14.43
N LEU A 147 -7.16 -10.03 -13.55
CA LEU A 147 -6.97 -10.93 -12.42
C LEU A 147 -8.07 -10.74 -11.36
N LYS A 148 -8.45 -9.50 -11.07
CA LYS A 148 -9.59 -9.18 -10.19
C LYS A 148 -10.90 -9.71 -10.73
N ASP A 149 -11.15 -9.57 -12.03
CA ASP A 149 -12.39 -10.03 -12.65
C ASP A 149 -12.50 -11.56 -12.66
N GLY A 150 -11.38 -12.26 -12.90
CA GLY A 150 -11.32 -13.72 -12.92
C GLY A 150 -11.27 -14.38 -11.54
N TYR A 151 -10.72 -13.69 -10.52
CA TYR A 151 -10.47 -14.25 -9.19
C TYR A 151 -11.03 -13.37 -8.07
N LYS A 152 -12.27 -12.89 -8.21
CA LYS A 152 -12.91 -11.96 -7.25
C LYS A 152 -12.79 -12.41 -5.80
N ASP A 153 -12.92 -13.71 -5.53
CA ASP A 153 -12.85 -14.29 -4.18
C ASP A 153 -11.47 -14.16 -3.52
N LEU A 154 -10.41 -14.01 -4.32
CA LEU A 154 -9.03 -13.83 -3.86
C LEU A 154 -8.70 -12.36 -3.56
N PHE A 155 -9.63 -11.44 -3.77
CA PHE A 155 -9.51 -10.03 -3.40
C PHE A 155 -10.51 -9.69 -2.30
N GLU A 156 -10.13 -8.81 -1.37
CA GLU A 156 -11.05 -8.36 -0.35
C GLU A 156 -12.15 -7.50 -0.97
N SER A 157 -13.38 -7.99 -0.88
CA SER A 157 -14.58 -7.20 -1.08
C SER A 157 -14.72 -6.18 0.06
N THR A 158 -14.95 -4.92 -0.26
CA THR A 158 -15.41 -3.93 0.71
C THR A 158 -16.83 -4.28 1.15
N VAL A 159 -16.94 -5.06 2.22
CA VAL A 159 -18.23 -5.33 2.85
C VAL A 159 -18.60 -4.08 3.66
N SER A 160 -19.37 -3.18 3.05
CA SER A 160 -20.07 -2.13 3.79
C SER A 160 -21.24 -2.80 4.51
N GLY A 161 -21.04 -3.17 5.77
CA GLY A 161 -22.13 -3.57 6.65
C GLY A 161 -22.98 -2.34 6.99
N THR A 162 -24.29 -2.43 6.82
CA THR A 162 -25.22 -1.55 7.52
C THR A 162 -25.18 -1.87 9.00
N THR A 163 -25.02 -0.87 9.85
CA THR A 163 -25.19 -1.03 11.30
C THR A 163 -26.55 -1.71 11.55
N PRO A 164 -26.61 -2.86 12.24
CA PRO A 164 -27.89 -3.46 12.58
C PRO A 164 -28.67 -2.45 13.41
N GLU A 165 -29.94 -2.28 13.08
CA GLU A 165 -30.84 -1.41 13.81
C GLU A 165 -30.96 -1.98 15.23
N ASN A 166 -30.24 -1.37 16.16
CA ASN A 166 -30.39 -1.66 17.56
C ASN A 166 -31.79 -1.16 17.93
N ASN A 167 -32.75 -2.08 17.93
CA ASN A 167 -34.03 -1.87 18.58
C ASN A 167 -33.81 -1.91 20.10
N GLU A 168 -32.92 -1.04 20.58
CA GLU A 168 -33.05 -0.54 21.93
C GLU A 168 -34.33 0.25 21.90
N SER A 169 -35.35 -0.37 22.48
CA SER A 169 -36.60 0.21 22.92
C SER A 169 -36.39 1.67 23.28
N SER A 170 -36.51 2.52 22.26
CA SER A 170 -36.76 3.92 22.41
C SER A 170 -38.16 3.93 22.95
N SER A 171 -38.26 3.86 24.28
CA SER A 171 -39.47 4.24 24.96
C SER A 171 -39.78 5.61 24.37
N SER A 172 -40.81 5.64 23.53
CA SER A 172 -41.47 6.86 23.09
C SER A 172 -42.22 7.43 24.30
N GLY A 173 -41.48 7.59 25.39
CA GLY A 173 -41.91 8.03 26.70
C GLY A 173 -41.73 9.52 26.70
N ILE A 174 -42.84 10.22 26.82
CA ILE A 174 -42.92 11.63 27.16
C ILE A 174 -41.85 11.92 28.24
N THR A 175 -40.92 12.83 27.95
CA THR A 175 -39.92 13.23 28.94
C THR A 175 -40.59 14.02 30.07
N LYS A 176 -39.98 14.08 31.26
CA LYS A 176 -40.54 14.81 32.40
C LYS A 176 -40.81 16.30 32.09
N GLU A 177 -39.95 16.90 31.28
CA GLU A 177 -40.11 18.29 30.81
C GLU A 177 -41.32 18.44 29.89
N GLN A 178 -41.59 17.44 29.04
CA GLN A 178 -42.79 17.40 28.21
C GLN A 178 -44.03 17.17 29.07
N PHE A 179 -43.98 16.26 30.05
CA PHE A 179 -45.07 16.03 31.01
C PHE A 179 -45.45 17.29 31.80
N ASN A 180 -44.46 18.06 32.25
CA ASN A 180 -44.71 19.32 32.96
C ASN A 180 -45.34 20.40 32.09
N LYS A 181 -45.14 20.33 30.77
CA LYS A 181 -45.76 21.23 29.78
C LYS A 181 -47.13 20.76 29.30
N MET A 182 -47.48 19.49 29.50
CA MET A 182 -48.80 18.96 29.12
C MET A 182 -49.91 19.59 29.97
N GLY A 183 -51.01 19.93 29.32
CA GLY A 183 -52.21 20.42 29.97
C GLY A 183 -52.94 19.32 30.75
N TYR A 184 -53.91 19.71 31.58
CA TYR A 184 -54.66 18.77 32.43
C TYR A 184 -55.29 17.62 31.64
N LYS A 185 -55.89 17.92 30.49
CA LYS A 185 -56.57 16.92 29.65
C LYS A 185 -55.60 15.86 29.11
N GLU A 186 -54.45 16.30 28.61
CA GLU A 186 -53.43 15.43 28.04
C GLU A 186 -52.78 14.53 29.11
N ARG A 187 -52.65 15.04 30.35
CA ARG A 187 -52.18 14.26 31.50
C ARG A 187 -53.19 13.19 31.93
N VAL A 188 -54.48 13.48 31.86
CA VAL A 188 -55.55 12.49 32.14
C VAL A 188 -55.58 11.40 31.07
N ASP A 189 -55.42 11.78 29.80
CA ASP A 189 -55.33 10.81 28.71
C ASP A 189 -54.09 9.90 28.86
N LEU A 190 -52.96 10.46 29.32
CA LEU A 190 -51.77 9.69 29.67
C LEU A 190 -52.01 8.76 30.86
N TYR A 191 -52.70 9.19 31.91
CA TYR A 191 -53.07 8.33 33.04
C TYR A 191 -53.93 7.14 32.61
N ASN A 192 -54.88 7.37 31.71
CA ASN A 192 -55.79 6.34 31.21
C ASN A 192 -55.12 5.38 30.23
N THR A 193 -54.17 5.87 29.43
CA THR A 193 -53.50 5.07 28.38
C THR A 193 -52.24 4.37 28.89
N ASN A 194 -51.50 5.02 29.81
CA ASN A 194 -50.26 4.50 30.38
C ASN A 194 -50.05 5.01 31.83
N LYS A 195 -50.76 4.38 32.76
CA LYS A 195 -50.78 4.72 34.19
C LYS A 195 -49.41 4.62 34.86
N ASP A 196 -48.59 3.67 34.46
CA ASP A 196 -47.26 3.46 35.04
C ASP A 196 -46.32 4.60 34.66
N LEU A 197 -46.33 5.01 33.39
CA LEU A 197 -45.55 6.16 32.92
C LEU A 197 -46.02 7.47 33.59
N TYR A 198 -47.33 7.68 33.74
CA TYR A 198 -47.86 8.84 34.47
C TYR A 198 -47.34 8.88 35.91
N THR A 199 -47.39 7.75 36.62
CA THR A 199 -46.98 7.65 38.02
C THR A 199 -45.48 7.85 38.18
N GLN A 200 -44.68 7.33 37.26
CA GLN A 200 -43.23 7.51 37.23
C GLN A 200 -42.85 8.99 37.03
N LEU A 201 -43.53 9.69 36.11
CA LEU A 201 -43.26 11.10 35.80
C LEU A 201 -43.82 12.06 36.87
N SER A 202 -44.88 11.68 37.60
CA SER A 202 -45.43 12.49 38.69
C SER A 202 -44.63 12.41 40.00
N ASN A 203 -43.90 11.31 40.21
CA ASN A 203 -43.23 11.02 41.49
C ASN A 203 -41.71 11.26 41.47
N GLN A 204 -41.13 11.53 40.29
CA GLN A 204 -39.75 11.98 40.20
C GLN A 204 -39.72 13.45 40.67
N GLU A 205 -39.05 13.77 41.78
CA GLU A 205 -38.75 15.17 42.17
C GLU A 205 -37.75 15.81 41.20
#